data_AF-A0A952RJG9-F1
#
_entry.id   AF-A0A952RJG9-F1
#
_cell.length_a   1.000
_cell.length_b   1.000
_cell.length_c   1.000
_cell.angle_alpha   90.00
_cell.angle_beta   90.00
_cell.angle_gamma   90.00
#
_symmetry.space_group_name_H-M   'P 1'
#
loop_
_entity.id
_entity.type
_entity.pdbx_description
1 polymer ?
#
loop_
_entity_poly.entity_id
_entity_poly.type
_entity_poly.pdbx_seq_one_letter_code
_entity_poly.pdbx_strand_id
1 'polypeptide(L)'
;MLKKSFTLASAVSLAGMAVWVSTSACGGSDDGGNNNASSTSTSSSGGDDGGSTTSSTSSSTSSTSGSIDVPDGGKDPSTVPGVEIKFGKCAAFNKCDGPIAGDWEVSGGCLPDDTFDAYKDPCPGFSVKNAIIKGSGTVKADTTKVARESSIFVSAEFDVVKAQCPVLAAVGGCGFIATALKSGANGPKFETAECNETTERCLCIGQATIEDKTDDTYTTDGTGTLTTKGGGKDRTFDYCPNGDNTSITYKETTDKNPTFGMFIEIKKK
;
A
#
# COMPACT_ATOMS: atom_id res chain seq x y z
N MET A 1 54.05 -2.72 1.49
CA MET A 1 54.00 -3.55 2.70
C MET A 1 52.57 -3.55 3.23
N LEU A 2 52.03 -4.77 3.44
CA LEU A 2 50.74 -5.16 4.03
C LEU A 2 49.44 -4.43 3.60
N LYS A 3 48.83 -4.93 2.50
CA LYS A 3 47.39 -4.88 2.29
C LYS A 3 46.74 -5.92 3.20
N LYS A 4 45.86 -5.51 4.11
CA LYS A 4 45.00 -6.43 4.88
C LYS A 4 43.76 -6.75 4.05
N SER A 5 43.66 -8.00 3.62
CA SER A 5 42.45 -8.61 3.09
C SER A 5 41.45 -8.82 4.23
N PHE A 6 40.20 -8.39 4.06
CA PHE A 6 39.08 -8.89 4.87
C PHE A 6 38.21 -9.77 3.98
N THR A 7 38.22 -11.06 4.30
CA THR A 7 37.30 -12.07 3.79
C THR A 7 36.12 -12.10 4.74
N LEU A 8 34.89 -11.93 4.24
CA LEU A 8 33.70 -12.39 4.94
C LEU A 8 32.97 -13.38 4.04
N ALA A 9 33.10 -14.65 4.41
CA ALA A 9 32.24 -15.74 4.00
C ALA A 9 31.39 -16.12 5.23
N SER A 10 30.07 -16.12 5.06
CA SER A 10 29.05 -16.90 5.80
C SER A 10 27.70 -16.47 5.20
N ALA A 11 27.02 -17.23 4.32
CA ALA A 11 26.37 -18.51 4.55
C ALA A 11 25.37 -18.46 5.74
N VAL A 12 24.15 -17.98 5.47
CA VAL A 12 22.95 -18.47 6.16
C VAL A 12 21.91 -18.76 5.08
N SER A 13 21.81 -20.05 4.76
CA SER A 13 20.62 -20.67 4.20
C SER A 13 19.59 -20.75 5.31
N LEU A 14 18.36 -20.33 5.03
CA LEU A 14 17.18 -20.80 5.75
C LEU A 14 16.06 -20.98 4.71
N ALA A 15 16.06 -22.18 4.14
CA ALA A 15 14.90 -22.77 3.51
C ALA A 15 13.77 -22.93 4.53
N GLY A 16 12.54 -22.72 4.07
CA GLY A 16 11.37 -23.51 4.42
C GLY A 16 10.83 -23.39 5.85
N MET A 17 9.69 -22.71 5.98
CA MET A 17 8.61 -23.22 6.83
C MET A 17 7.27 -22.96 6.16
N ALA A 18 6.78 -23.99 5.46
CA ALA A 18 5.36 -24.28 5.43
C ALA A 18 4.99 -24.85 6.81
N VAL A 19 4.08 -24.20 7.52
CA VAL A 19 3.31 -24.84 8.60
C VAL A 19 1.85 -24.42 8.42
N TRP A 20 1.08 -25.32 7.83
CA TRP A 20 -0.37 -25.37 7.95
C TRP A 20 -0.74 -26.07 9.27
N VAL A 21 -1.70 -25.47 9.99
CA VAL A 21 -2.72 -26.04 10.89
C VAL A 21 -2.28 -26.81 12.15
N SER A 22 -2.74 -26.32 13.30
CA SER A 22 -3.39 -27.14 14.35
C SER A 22 -4.31 -26.28 15.22
N THR A 23 -5.57 -26.69 15.29
CA THR A 23 -6.64 -26.27 16.22
C THR A 23 -6.45 -26.89 17.62
N SER A 24 -7.31 -26.46 18.57
CA SER A 24 -7.55 -26.92 19.97
C SER A 24 -6.75 -26.21 21.06
N ALA A 25 -7.26 -25.87 22.25
CA ALA A 25 -8.60 -25.84 22.83
C ALA A 25 -8.56 -25.02 24.16
N CYS A 26 -9.74 -24.53 24.57
CA CYS A 26 -10.29 -24.36 25.93
C CYS A 26 -9.45 -23.84 27.13
N GLY A 27 -10.09 -22.90 27.86
CA GLY A 27 -9.97 -22.72 29.33
C GLY A 27 -9.44 -21.34 29.70
N GLY A 28 -10.12 -20.47 30.45
CA GLY A 28 -11.34 -20.63 31.23
C GLY A 28 -11.86 -19.27 31.71
N SER A 29 -13.10 -19.30 32.20
CA SER A 29 -13.82 -18.24 32.90
C SER A 29 -13.09 -17.75 34.14
N ASP A 30 -13.33 -16.49 34.53
CA ASP A 30 -13.76 -16.16 35.89
C ASP A 30 -14.52 -14.83 35.94
N ASP A 31 -15.60 -14.88 36.72
CA ASP A 31 -16.63 -13.87 36.97
C ASP A 31 -16.17 -12.73 37.89
N GLY A 32 -16.90 -11.61 37.83
CA GLY A 32 -17.28 -10.89 39.04
C GLY A 32 -17.23 -9.37 38.98
N GLY A 33 -18.35 -8.71 39.31
CA GLY A 33 -18.28 -7.41 39.99
C GLY A 33 -19.24 -6.30 39.55
N ASN A 34 -20.52 -6.50 39.87
CA ASN A 34 -21.60 -5.52 40.08
C ASN A 34 -21.21 -4.08 40.49
N ASN A 35 -21.90 -3.05 39.96
CA ASN A 35 -22.78 -2.11 40.72
C ASN A 35 -22.97 -0.74 40.04
N ASN A 36 -24.21 -0.50 39.59
CA ASN A 36 -25.09 0.59 40.01
C ASN A 36 -24.53 2.02 40.20
N ALA A 37 -24.96 2.95 39.34
CA ALA A 37 -25.31 4.31 39.77
C ALA A 37 -26.37 4.92 38.84
N SER A 38 -27.52 5.21 39.45
CA SER A 38 -28.65 5.95 38.92
C SER A 38 -28.42 7.47 39.02
N SER A 39 -28.87 8.24 38.03
CA SER A 39 -29.67 9.47 38.19
C SER A 39 -30.01 10.02 36.79
N THR A 40 -31.26 10.09 36.33
CA THR A 40 -32.42 10.92 36.71
C THR A 40 -32.56 12.19 35.86
N SER A 41 -33.55 12.11 34.95
CA SER A 41 -34.48 13.13 34.41
C SER A 41 -33.99 14.43 33.76
N THR A 42 -34.51 14.68 32.55
CA THR A 42 -35.42 15.82 32.27
C THR A 42 -36.24 15.58 31.00
N SER A 43 -37.55 15.73 31.15
CA SER A 43 -38.59 15.82 30.12
C SER A 43 -38.58 17.19 29.43
N SER A 44 -39.01 17.29 28.16
CA SER A 44 -40.02 18.26 27.67
C SER A 44 -40.35 18.09 26.18
N SER A 45 -41.56 18.53 25.84
CA SER A 45 -42.42 18.23 24.70
C SER A 45 -42.30 19.20 23.51
N GLY A 46 -42.97 18.84 22.39
CA GLY A 46 -43.40 19.72 21.28
C GLY A 46 -42.76 19.32 19.95
N GLY A 47 -43.44 19.12 18.81
CA GLY A 47 -44.77 19.49 18.34
C GLY A 47 -44.62 19.91 16.86
N ASP A 48 -45.28 19.15 15.97
CA ASP A 48 -45.73 19.39 14.58
C ASP A 48 -44.98 20.36 13.63
N ASP A 49 -44.67 19.91 12.39
CA ASP A 49 -45.47 20.26 11.19
C ASP A 49 -44.86 19.71 9.87
N GLY A 50 -45.74 19.49 8.89
CA GLY A 50 -45.49 18.76 7.66
C GLY A 50 -44.86 19.54 6.49
N GLY A 51 -44.59 18.80 5.42
CA GLY A 51 -44.11 19.35 4.16
C GLY A 51 -43.89 18.29 3.09
N SER A 52 -44.93 17.98 2.32
CA SER A 52 -44.84 17.22 1.07
C SER A 52 -44.10 18.05 0.00
N THR A 53 -43.10 17.46 -0.64
CA THR A 53 -42.76 17.75 -2.04
C THR A 53 -42.43 16.48 -2.81
N THR A 54 -43.21 16.28 -3.86
CA THR A 54 -43.09 15.29 -4.92
C THR A 54 -41.86 15.55 -5.81
N SER A 55 -41.13 14.51 -6.22
CA SER A 55 -40.66 14.37 -7.62
C SER A 55 -40.11 12.96 -7.93
N SER A 56 -40.74 12.31 -8.90
CA SER A 56 -40.12 11.63 -10.04
C SER A 56 -39.00 10.61 -9.77
N THR A 57 -39.37 9.33 -9.59
CA THR A 57 -38.42 8.22 -9.77
C THR A 57 -38.56 7.65 -11.17
N SER A 58 -37.71 8.13 -12.07
CA SER A 58 -37.50 7.57 -13.39
C SER A 58 -36.79 6.23 -13.26
N SER A 59 -37.47 5.16 -13.63
CA SER A 59 -36.92 3.83 -13.82
C SER A 59 -35.74 3.90 -14.80
N SER A 60 -34.54 3.79 -14.26
CA SER A 60 -33.32 3.59 -15.03
C SER A 60 -32.79 2.24 -14.59
N THR A 61 -33.00 1.23 -15.42
CA THR A 61 -32.28 -0.04 -15.36
C THR A 61 -30.80 0.25 -15.58
N SER A 62 -30.08 0.45 -14.49
CA SER A 62 -28.63 0.54 -14.46
C SER A 62 -28.07 -0.88 -14.45
N SER A 63 -27.38 -1.23 -15.54
CA SER A 63 -26.46 -2.36 -15.58
C SER A 63 -25.51 -2.23 -14.40
N THR A 64 -25.62 -3.14 -13.43
CA THR A 64 -24.85 -3.13 -12.19
C THR A 64 -23.41 -3.54 -12.48
N SER A 65 -22.63 -2.63 -13.04
CA SER A 65 -21.21 -2.56 -12.71
C SER A 65 -21.19 -2.21 -11.23
N GLY A 66 -21.05 -3.20 -10.35
CA GLY A 66 -21.03 -3.00 -8.91
C GLY A 66 -19.83 -2.13 -8.53
N SER A 67 -20.01 -0.82 -8.58
CA SER A 67 -19.11 0.13 -7.93
C SER A 67 -19.16 -0.21 -6.46
N ILE A 68 -18.05 -0.71 -5.93
CA ILE A 68 -17.89 -0.84 -4.50
C ILE A 68 -17.62 0.58 -4.00
N ASP A 69 -18.38 1.02 -3.01
CA ASP A 69 -18.18 2.33 -2.40
C ASP A 69 -16.78 2.44 -1.77
N VAL A 70 -16.27 3.66 -1.66
CA VAL A 70 -15.02 3.92 -0.93
C VAL A 70 -15.18 3.35 0.48
N PRO A 71 -14.22 2.54 0.97
CA PRO A 71 -14.32 1.92 2.29
C PRO A 71 -14.48 2.99 3.38
N ASP A 72 -15.10 2.65 4.50
CA ASP A 72 -15.26 3.59 5.61
C ASP A 72 -13.89 4.09 6.11
N GLY A 73 -13.78 5.40 6.32
CA GLY A 73 -12.51 6.09 6.59
C GLY A 73 -11.55 6.19 5.39
N GLY A 74 -11.95 5.72 4.21
CA GLY A 74 -11.21 5.87 2.95
C GLY A 74 -11.31 7.28 2.37
N LYS A 75 -10.39 7.59 1.45
CA LYS A 75 -10.34 8.84 0.70
C LYS A 75 -10.90 8.62 -0.71
N ASP A 76 -11.66 9.58 -1.22
CA ASP A 76 -12.04 9.59 -2.64
C ASP A 76 -10.76 9.84 -3.48
N PRO A 77 -10.35 8.89 -4.35
CA PRO A 77 -9.15 9.02 -5.17
C PRO A 77 -9.11 10.28 -6.04
N SER A 78 -10.26 10.83 -6.42
CA SER A 78 -10.37 12.05 -7.23
C SER A 78 -9.97 13.33 -6.48
N THR A 79 -10.03 13.29 -5.16
CA THR A 79 -9.69 14.43 -4.29
C THR A 79 -8.23 14.43 -3.83
N VAL A 80 -7.50 13.34 -4.09
CA VAL A 80 -6.11 13.18 -3.66
C VAL A 80 -5.17 13.97 -4.60
N PRO A 81 -4.38 14.91 -4.09
CA PRO A 81 -3.44 15.67 -4.90
C PRO A 81 -2.26 14.80 -5.36
N GLY A 82 -1.70 15.13 -6.51
CA GLY A 82 -0.48 14.51 -7.01
C GLY A 82 -0.55 14.13 -8.49
N VAL A 83 0.60 13.71 -9.01
CA VAL A 83 0.72 13.15 -10.36
C VAL A 83 0.31 11.69 -10.35
N GLU A 84 -0.18 11.22 -11.49
CA GLU A 84 -0.59 9.82 -11.63
C GLU A 84 0.62 8.91 -11.82
N ILE A 85 0.65 7.82 -11.05
CA ILE A 85 1.61 6.73 -11.20
C ILE A 85 0.88 5.60 -11.92
N LYS A 86 1.45 5.11 -13.02
CA LYS A 86 0.80 4.10 -13.85
C LYS A 86 0.84 2.75 -13.17
N PHE A 87 -0.26 1.99 -13.19
CA PHE A 87 -0.26 0.58 -12.81
C PHE A 87 -0.20 -0.31 -14.06
N GLY A 88 0.64 -1.34 -14.04
CA GLY A 88 0.71 -2.32 -15.11
C GLY A 88 2.13 -2.73 -15.49
N LYS A 89 2.34 -3.06 -16.77
CA LYS A 89 3.65 -3.39 -17.31
C LYS A 89 4.55 -2.16 -17.32
N CYS A 90 5.48 -2.11 -16.38
CA CYS A 90 6.51 -1.09 -16.33
C CYS A 90 7.66 -1.41 -17.28
N ALA A 91 8.31 -0.37 -17.80
CA ALA A 91 9.57 -0.54 -18.50
C ALA A 91 10.61 -1.13 -17.53
N ALA A 92 11.48 -2.02 -18.03
CA ALA A 92 12.58 -2.51 -17.24
C ALA A 92 13.47 -1.34 -16.80
N PHE A 93 13.78 -1.29 -15.51
CA PHE A 93 14.61 -0.25 -14.96
C PHE A 93 16.07 -0.52 -15.26
N ASN A 94 16.71 0.43 -15.91
CA ASN A 94 18.14 0.40 -16.21
C ASN A 94 18.80 1.42 -15.30
N LYS A 95 19.50 0.94 -14.27
CA LYS A 95 20.29 1.84 -13.43
C LYS A 95 21.45 2.43 -14.23
N CYS A 96 21.75 3.69 -13.95
CA CYS A 96 22.89 4.37 -14.55
C CYS A 96 23.51 5.33 -13.52
N ASP A 97 24.82 5.48 -13.59
CA ASP A 97 25.51 6.45 -12.75
C ASP A 97 25.28 7.88 -13.26
N GLY A 98 25.40 8.84 -12.35
CA GLY A 98 25.26 10.24 -12.67
C GLY A 98 24.99 11.09 -11.43
N PRO A 99 25.09 12.42 -11.57
CA PRO A 99 24.87 13.33 -10.47
C PRO A 99 23.38 13.36 -10.07
N ILE A 100 23.13 13.37 -8.77
CA ILE A 100 21.77 13.46 -8.21
C ILE A 100 21.48 14.79 -7.51
N ALA A 101 22.50 15.64 -7.34
CA ALA A 101 22.37 16.88 -6.59
C ALA A 101 21.38 17.83 -7.28
N GLY A 102 20.43 18.36 -6.51
CA GLY A 102 19.38 19.23 -7.01
C GLY A 102 18.12 19.21 -6.15
N ASP A 103 17.19 20.08 -6.52
CA ASP A 103 15.83 20.10 -6.01
C ASP A 103 14.90 19.48 -7.05
N TRP A 104 14.14 18.48 -6.63
CA TRP A 104 13.31 17.67 -7.50
C TRP A 104 11.88 17.57 -6.96
N GLU A 105 10.95 17.26 -7.86
CA GLU A 105 9.54 17.03 -7.57
C GLU A 105 9.05 15.76 -8.26
N VAL A 106 8.16 15.01 -7.60
CA VAL A 106 7.53 13.82 -8.17
C VAL A 106 6.74 14.22 -9.42
N SER A 107 7.06 13.58 -10.54
CA SER A 107 6.51 13.90 -11.85
C SER A 107 5.81 12.73 -12.53
N GLY A 108 5.99 11.51 -11.99
CA GLY A 108 5.29 10.32 -12.42
C GLY A 108 5.88 9.07 -11.79
N GLY A 109 5.50 7.92 -12.33
CA GLY A 109 6.04 6.64 -11.90
C GLY A 109 5.30 5.46 -12.54
N CYS A 110 5.71 4.27 -12.15
CA CYS A 110 5.04 3.03 -12.53
C CYS A 110 5.07 2.02 -11.37
N LEU A 111 3.92 1.45 -11.05
CA LEU A 111 3.76 0.29 -10.18
C LEU A 111 3.58 -0.97 -11.03
N PRO A 112 4.51 -1.94 -10.93
CA PRO A 112 4.42 -3.20 -11.67
C PRO A 112 3.13 -3.98 -11.38
N ASP A 113 2.61 -4.71 -12.37
CA ASP A 113 1.43 -5.57 -12.21
C ASP A 113 1.67 -6.80 -11.32
N ASP A 114 2.93 -7.20 -11.13
CA ASP A 114 3.37 -8.27 -10.24
C ASP A 114 3.49 -7.84 -8.76
N THR A 115 3.30 -6.55 -8.45
CA THR A 115 3.38 -6.00 -7.08
C THR A 115 2.55 -6.79 -6.06
N PHE A 116 1.37 -7.27 -6.50
CA PHE A 116 0.41 -7.93 -5.64
C PHE A 116 0.42 -9.47 -5.81
N ASP A 117 1.40 -10.02 -6.51
CA ASP A 117 1.48 -11.46 -6.81
C ASP A 117 1.63 -12.31 -5.55
N ALA A 118 2.21 -11.77 -4.48
CA ALA A 118 2.31 -12.49 -3.22
C ALA A 118 0.93 -12.77 -2.57
N TYR A 119 -0.14 -12.05 -2.96
CA TYR A 119 -1.52 -12.41 -2.59
C TYR A 119 -2.11 -13.54 -3.45
N LYS A 120 -1.52 -13.85 -4.61
CA LYS A 120 -1.94 -14.96 -5.49
C LYS A 120 -1.50 -16.32 -4.96
N ASP A 121 -0.41 -16.39 -4.18
CA ASP A 121 0.06 -17.65 -3.58
C ASP A 121 -1.03 -18.35 -2.72
N PRO A 122 -1.66 -17.67 -1.74
CA PRO A 122 -2.77 -18.26 -0.99
C PRO A 122 -4.10 -18.26 -1.75
N CYS A 123 -4.25 -17.38 -2.74
CA CYS A 123 -5.47 -17.20 -3.54
C CYS A 123 -5.15 -17.07 -5.04
N PRO A 124 -4.93 -18.16 -5.80
CA PRO A 124 -4.63 -18.07 -7.23
C PRO A 124 -5.61 -17.26 -8.08
N GLY A 125 -6.88 -17.17 -7.66
CA GLY A 125 -7.90 -16.34 -8.31
C GLY A 125 -7.89 -14.86 -7.92
N PHE A 126 -6.85 -14.39 -7.21
CA PHE A 126 -6.69 -12.99 -6.81
C PHE A 126 -6.27 -12.14 -8.01
N SER A 127 -7.01 -11.07 -8.25
CA SER A 127 -6.75 -10.13 -9.33
C SER A 127 -6.95 -8.69 -8.86
N VAL A 128 -6.17 -7.77 -9.44
CA VAL A 128 -6.23 -6.34 -9.15
C VAL A 128 -6.91 -5.62 -10.31
N LYS A 129 -7.83 -4.72 -10.00
CA LYS A 129 -8.62 -3.92 -10.94
C LYS A 129 -8.62 -2.47 -10.51
N ASN A 130 -8.89 -1.57 -11.46
CA ASN A 130 -9.13 -0.14 -11.23
C ASN A 130 -8.14 0.51 -10.25
N ALA A 131 -6.86 0.15 -10.33
CA ALA A 131 -5.83 0.70 -9.47
C ALA A 131 -5.58 2.16 -9.81
N ILE A 132 -5.80 3.05 -8.84
CA ILE A 132 -5.52 4.48 -8.91
C ILE A 132 -4.37 4.76 -7.96
N ILE A 133 -3.28 5.32 -8.49
CA ILE A 133 -2.09 5.65 -7.72
C ILE A 133 -1.74 7.11 -7.97
N LYS A 134 -1.65 7.89 -6.89
CA LYS A 134 -1.27 9.31 -6.93
C LYS A 134 -0.01 9.49 -6.09
N GLY A 135 1.00 10.12 -6.68
CA GLY A 135 2.25 10.46 -6.00
C GLY A 135 2.45 11.97 -5.94
N SER A 136 2.94 12.47 -4.82
CA SER A 136 3.40 13.84 -4.69
C SER A 136 4.64 13.88 -3.79
N GLY A 137 5.44 14.92 -3.91
CA GLY A 137 6.58 15.08 -3.03
C GLY A 137 7.76 15.79 -3.66
N THR A 138 8.75 16.04 -2.82
CA THR A 138 9.97 16.74 -3.18
C THR A 138 11.17 15.95 -2.70
N VAL A 139 12.26 16.03 -3.46
CA VAL A 139 13.55 15.47 -3.09
C VAL A 139 14.58 16.57 -3.19
N LYS A 140 15.36 16.78 -2.14
CA LYS A 140 16.50 17.71 -2.14
C LYS A 140 17.75 16.90 -1.88
N ALA A 141 18.65 16.86 -2.85
CA ALA A 141 19.92 16.16 -2.71
C ALA A 141 21.07 17.15 -2.81
N ASP A 142 21.98 17.09 -1.85
CA ASP A 142 23.29 17.75 -1.92
C ASP A 142 24.40 16.70 -2.08
N THR A 143 25.65 17.06 -1.81
CA THR A 143 26.80 16.15 -1.97
C THR A 143 26.89 15.05 -0.92
N THR A 144 26.13 15.16 0.17
CA THR A 144 26.24 14.29 1.36
C THR A 144 24.90 13.77 1.87
N LYS A 145 23.82 14.51 1.58
CA LYS A 145 22.47 14.28 2.11
C LYS A 145 21.42 14.25 1.02
N VAL A 146 20.38 13.48 1.29
CA VAL A 146 19.13 13.47 0.53
C VAL A 146 17.97 13.62 1.51
N ALA A 147 17.27 14.75 1.40
CA ALA A 147 16.02 14.99 2.09
C ALA A 147 14.86 14.64 1.16
N ARG A 148 13.90 13.87 1.66
CA ARG A 148 12.70 13.48 0.92
C ARG A 148 11.49 13.84 1.76
N GLU A 149 10.48 14.40 1.11
CA GLU A 149 9.14 14.57 1.66
C GLU A 149 8.17 14.15 0.56
N SER A 150 7.55 12.99 0.71
CA SER A 150 6.68 12.42 -0.32
C SER A 150 5.46 11.75 0.28
N SER A 151 4.39 11.72 -0.50
CA SER A 151 3.14 11.03 -0.20
C SER A 151 2.69 10.25 -1.43
N ILE A 152 2.45 8.96 -1.25
CA ILE A 152 1.90 8.06 -2.26
C ILE A 152 0.57 7.55 -1.74
N PHE A 153 -0.49 7.77 -2.51
CA PHE A 153 -1.79 7.19 -2.29
C PHE A 153 -2.02 6.05 -3.29
N VAL A 154 -2.51 4.92 -2.80
CA VAL A 154 -2.93 3.76 -3.59
C VAL A 154 -4.37 3.45 -3.23
N SER A 155 -5.23 3.32 -4.25
CA SER A 155 -6.56 2.73 -4.15
C SER A 155 -6.69 1.65 -5.20
N ALA A 156 -7.10 0.45 -4.83
CA ALA A 156 -7.24 -0.66 -5.78
C ALA A 156 -8.45 -1.52 -5.44
N GLU A 157 -9.11 -2.03 -6.48
CA GLU A 157 -10.10 -3.09 -6.37
C GLU A 157 -9.41 -4.45 -6.46
N PHE A 158 -9.83 -5.38 -5.61
CA PHE A 158 -9.36 -6.76 -5.58
C PHE A 158 -10.53 -7.69 -5.83
N ASP A 159 -10.42 -8.54 -6.83
CA ASP A 159 -11.41 -9.57 -7.16
C ASP A 159 -10.78 -10.94 -6.91
N VAL A 160 -11.38 -11.69 -5.99
CA VAL A 160 -10.94 -13.03 -5.58
C VAL A 160 -12.02 -14.04 -5.92
N VAL A 161 -11.71 -14.97 -6.81
CA VAL A 161 -12.58 -16.12 -7.11
C VAL A 161 -12.51 -17.11 -5.95
N LYS A 162 -13.62 -17.31 -5.22
CA LYS A 162 -13.65 -18.13 -4.00
C LYS A 162 -13.20 -19.57 -4.24
N ALA A 163 -13.64 -20.18 -5.34
CA ALA A 163 -13.25 -21.53 -5.72
C ALA A 163 -11.74 -21.69 -5.97
N GLN A 164 -11.05 -20.58 -6.24
CA GLN A 164 -9.61 -20.53 -6.48
C GLN A 164 -8.85 -19.91 -5.30
N CYS A 165 -9.49 -19.74 -4.13
CA CYS A 165 -8.78 -19.41 -2.91
C CYS A 165 -9.09 -20.44 -1.81
N PRO A 166 -8.26 -21.50 -1.70
CA PRO A 166 -8.47 -22.57 -0.72
C PRO A 166 -8.53 -22.07 0.72
N VAL A 167 -7.82 -20.98 1.03
CA VAL A 167 -7.80 -20.39 2.37
C VAL A 167 -9.20 -19.90 2.77
N LEU A 168 -10.00 -19.37 1.85
CA LEU A 168 -11.36 -18.89 2.14
C LEU A 168 -12.31 -19.99 2.61
N ALA A 169 -12.15 -21.20 2.11
CA ALA A 169 -12.93 -22.35 2.56
C ALA A 169 -12.61 -22.74 4.01
N ALA A 170 -11.39 -22.48 4.48
CA ALA A 170 -10.95 -22.81 5.84
C ALA A 170 -11.31 -21.74 6.88
N VAL A 171 -11.38 -20.46 6.48
CA VAL A 171 -11.50 -19.31 7.40
C VAL A 171 -12.83 -18.55 7.30
N GLY A 172 -13.76 -19.01 6.45
CA GLY A 172 -15.16 -18.62 6.54
C GLY A 172 -15.56 -17.32 5.84
N GLY A 173 -14.92 -16.98 4.71
CA GLY A 173 -15.47 -15.97 3.77
C GLY A 173 -14.61 -14.73 3.56
N CYS A 174 -15.20 -13.74 2.89
CA CYS A 174 -14.46 -12.62 2.28
C CYS A 174 -13.83 -11.64 3.29
N GLY A 175 -14.30 -11.62 4.54
CA GLY A 175 -13.72 -10.79 5.60
C GLY A 175 -12.23 -11.07 5.85
N PHE A 176 -11.79 -12.32 5.63
CA PHE A 176 -10.37 -12.68 5.73
C PHE A 176 -9.49 -11.94 4.71
N ILE A 177 -9.98 -11.70 3.49
CA ILE A 177 -9.21 -10.95 2.46
C ILE A 177 -8.98 -9.51 2.93
N ALA A 178 -10.02 -8.85 3.47
CA ALA A 178 -9.88 -7.51 4.02
C ALA A 178 -8.84 -7.47 5.16
N THR A 179 -8.87 -8.44 6.07
CA THR A 179 -7.87 -8.57 7.14
C THR A 179 -6.47 -8.80 6.59
N ALA A 180 -6.32 -9.68 5.59
CA ALA A 180 -5.02 -9.96 4.97
C ALA A 180 -4.43 -8.70 4.33
N LEU A 181 -5.22 -7.96 3.53
CA LEU A 181 -4.81 -6.68 2.93
C LEU A 181 -4.40 -5.65 4.00
N LYS A 182 -5.17 -5.53 5.10
CA LYS A 182 -4.85 -4.62 6.22
C LYS A 182 -3.61 -5.02 7.00
N SER A 183 -3.29 -6.31 7.05
CA SER A 183 -2.13 -6.82 7.77
C SER A 183 -0.82 -6.68 7.00
N GLY A 184 -0.87 -6.69 5.65
CA GLY A 184 0.31 -6.79 4.80
C GLY A 184 1.08 -8.11 4.97
N ALA A 185 0.45 -9.18 5.48
CA ALA A 185 1.13 -10.44 5.79
C ALA A 185 1.77 -11.11 4.55
N ASN A 186 1.15 -10.95 3.38
CA ASN A 186 1.58 -11.56 2.13
C ASN A 186 1.83 -10.52 1.04
N GLY A 187 2.07 -9.26 1.40
CA GLY A 187 2.20 -8.20 0.41
C GLY A 187 2.06 -6.82 1.00
N PRO A 188 1.83 -5.82 0.16
CA PRO A 188 1.72 -4.46 0.64
C PRO A 188 0.53 -4.25 1.58
N LYS A 189 0.74 -3.46 2.63
CA LYS A 189 -0.25 -3.17 3.66
C LYS A 189 -1.20 -2.07 3.22
N PHE A 190 -2.50 -2.28 3.41
CA PHE A 190 -3.54 -1.28 3.24
C PHE A 190 -4.01 -0.72 4.59
N GLU A 191 -4.32 0.58 4.63
CA GLU A 191 -4.85 1.25 5.82
C GLU A 191 -6.33 0.89 6.02
N THR A 192 -7.09 0.98 4.92
CA THR A 192 -8.47 0.56 4.85
C THR A 192 -8.61 -0.54 3.81
N ALA A 193 -9.51 -1.48 4.09
CA ALA A 193 -9.90 -2.53 3.15
C ALA A 193 -11.28 -3.05 3.55
N GLU A 194 -12.17 -3.14 2.58
CA GLU A 194 -13.52 -3.68 2.76
C GLU A 194 -13.82 -4.64 1.63
N CYS A 195 -14.53 -5.72 1.95
CA CYS A 195 -14.87 -6.76 1.01
C CYS A 195 -16.37 -7.03 1.03
N ASN A 196 -16.97 -6.97 -0.15
CA ASN A 196 -18.33 -7.43 -0.40
C ASN A 196 -18.29 -8.88 -0.89
N GLU A 197 -19.07 -9.71 -0.22
CA GLU A 197 -19.20 -11.12 -0.55
C GLU A 197 -20.33 -11.32 -1.55
N THR A 198 -20.01 -11.94 -2.70
CA THR A 198 -20.99 -12.45 -3.66
C THR A 198 -21.00 -13.98 -3.60
N THR A 199 -21.88 -14.65 -4.35
CA THR A 199 -21.90 -16.12 -4.38
C THR A 199 -20.54 -16.73 -4.72
N GLU A 200 -19.87 -16.22 -5.75
CA GLU A 200 -18.65 -16.83 -6.31
C GLU A 200 -17.36 -16.06 -6.03
N ARG A 201 -17.47 -14.79 -5.62
CA ARG A 201 -16.34 -13.86 -5.54
C ARG A 201 -16.34 -13.05 -4.26
N CYS A 202 -15.14 -12.67 -3.84
CA CYS A 202 -14.93 -11.56 -2.92
C CYS A 202 -14.47 -10.36 -3.74
N LEU A 203 -15.23 -9.27 -3.67
CA LEU A 203 -14.88 -8.02 -4.30
C LEU A 203 -14.47 -7.06 -3.20
N CYS A 204 -13.22 -6.61 -3.19
CA CYS A 204 -12.70 -5.75 -2.14
C CYS A 204 -12.18 -4.43 -2.71
N ILE A 205 -12.22 -3.37 -1.93
CA ILE A 205 -11.42 -2.16 -2.17
C ILE A 205 -10.45 -2.02 -1.03
N GLY A 206 -9.18 -1.75 -1.34
CA GLY A 206 -8.17 -1.37 -0.36
C GLY A 206 -7.57 -0.02 -0.69
N GLN A 207 -7.30 0.77 0.35
CA GLN A 207 -6.60 2.05 0.21
C GLN A 207 -5.43 2.16 1.20
N ALA A 208 -4.37 2.83 0.76
CA ALA A 208 -3.17 3.06 1.56
C ALA A 208 -2.59 4.43 1.22
N THR A 209 -2.12 5.13 2.25
CA THR A 209 -1.25 6.29 2.11
C THR A 209 0.13 5.92 2.67
N ILE A 210 1.18 6.12 1.88
CA ILE A 210 2.56 6.05 2.36
C ILE A 210 3.10 7.46 2.38
N GLU A 211 3.52 7.90 3.56
CA GLU A 211 4.24 9.15 3.74
C GLU A 211 5.68 8.84 4.10
N ASP A 212 6.62 9.51 3.43
CA ASP A 212 8.04 9.43 3.74
C ASP A 212 8.56 10.84 3.95
N LYS A 213 9.11 11.09 5.14
CA LYS A 213 9.82 12.33 5.48
C LYS A 213 11.16 11.98 6.10
N THR A 214 12.23 12.21 5.34
CA THR A 214 13.60 11.88 5.77
C THR A 214 14.59 12.97 5.41
N ASP A 215 15.71 12.98 6.14
CA ASP A 215 16.93 13.76 5.89
C ASP A 215 18.09 12.80 6.17
N ASP A 216 18.44 12.03 5.13
CA ASP A 216 19.39 10.93 5.26
C ASP A 216 20.73 11.31 4.66
N THR A 217 21.82 10.82 5.25
CA THR A 217 23.09 10.76 4.53
C THR A 217 23.01 9.71 3.43
N TYR A 218 23.79 9.84 2.36
CA TYR A 218 23.81 8.82 1.33
C TYR A 218 25.21 8.51 0.81
N THR A 219 25.33 7.35 0.17
CA THR A 219 26.50 6.92 -0.58
C THR A 219 26.05 6.34 -1.91
N THR A 220 26.86 6.49 -2.95
CA THR A 220 26.65 5.84 -4.25
C THR A 220 27.76 4.85 -4.50
N ASP A 221 27.47 3.79 -5.24
CA ASP A 221 28.46 2.80 -5.65
C ASP A 221 29.12 3.12 -7.01
N GLY A 222 28.72 4.22 -7.65
CA GLY A 222 29.18 4.62 -8.99
C GLY A 222 28.63 3.76 -10.12
N THR A 223 27.62 2.91 -9.86
CA THR A 223 26.96 2.07 -10.86
C THR A 223 25.45 2.35 -10.98
N GLY A 224 24.98 3.42 -10.32
CA GLY A 224 23.56 3.76 -10.24
C GLY A 224 22.85 3.11 -9.06
N THR A 225 23.55 2.66 -8.01
CA THR A 225 22.94 2.26 -6.73
C THR A 225 23.31 3.27 -5.64
N LEU A 226 22.29 3.75 -4.93
CA LEU A 226 22.37 4.71 -3.85
C LEU A 226 21.90 4.06 -2.56
N THR A 227 22.68 4.18 -1.48
CA THR A 227 22.28 3.73 -0.14
C THR A 227 22.15 4.92 0.79
N THR A 228 20.99 5.09 1.40
CA THR A 228 20.74 6.12 2.42
C THR A 228 20.86 5.56 3.83
N LYS A 229 21.38 6.38 4.74
CA LYS A 229 21.52 6.11 6.17
C LYS A 229 20.97 7.28 6.98
N GLY A 230 20.00 7.00 7.83
CA GLY A 230 19.23 8.01 8.56
C GLY A 230 17.77 7.55 8.74
N GLY A 231 16.95 8.34 9.42
CA GLY A 231 15.49 8.13 9.45
C GLY A 231 14.99 6.79 10.03
N GLY A 232 15.86 6.02 10.71
CA GLY A 232 15.50 4.76 11.38
C GLY A 232 15.61 3.49 10.52
N LYS A 233 15.89 3.59 9.21
CA LYS A 233 16.14 2.43 8.33
C LYS A 233 17.13 2.76 7.21
N ASP A 234 18.14 1.90 7.05
CA ASP A 234 19.00 1.94 5.86
C ASP A 234 18.17 1.51 4.65
N ARG A 235 18.25 2.29 3.57
CA ARG A 235 17.51 2.02 2.32
C ARG A 235 18.45 2.01 1.14
N THR A 236 18.16 1.16 0.17
CA THR A 236 18.92 1.06 -1.08
C THR A 236 17.98 1.36 -2.25
N PHE A 237 18.48 2.14 -3.20
CA PHE A 237 17.78 2.57 -4.38
C PHE A 237 18.65 2.32 -5.59
N ASP A 238 18.06 1.74 -6.63
CA ASP A 238 18.62 1.86 -7.96
C ASP A 238 18.09 3.16 -8.58
N TYR A 239 18.98 3.94 -9.19
CA TYR A 239 18.65 5.23 -9.79
C TYR A 239 19.29 5.38 -11.17
N CYS A 240 18.72 6.27 -11.98
CA CYS A 240 19.27 6.68 -13.26
C CYS A 240 18.83 8.11 -13.57
N PRO A 241 19.75 9.08 -13.60
CA PRO A 241 19.47 10.41 -14.12
C PRO A 241 19.21 10.33 -15.63
N ASN A 242 18.11 10.89 -16.10
CA ASN A 242 17.76 10.90 -17.51
C ASN A 242 18.37 12.13 -18.19
N GLY A 243 19.08 11.90 -19.31
CA GLY A 243 19.57 12.96 -20.21
C GLY A 243 20.31 14.10 -19.49
N ASP A 244 19.85 15.33 -19.69
CA ASP A 244 20.46 16.58 -19.19
C ASP A 244 20.33 16.81 -17.66
N ASN A 245 20.16 15.75 -16.86
CA ASN A 245 19.85 15.82 -15.43
C ASN A 245 18.60 16.67 -15.13
N THR A 246 17.59 16.56 -15.99
CA THR A 246 16.30 17.24 -15.83
C THR A 246 15.27 16.34 -15.17
N SER A 247 15.47 15.02 -15.19
CA SER A 247 14.73 14.06 -14.38
C SER A 247 15.63 12.94 -13.87
N ILE A 248 15.20 12.29 -12.81
CA ILE A 248 15.81 11.08 -12.26
C ILE A 248 14.69 10.06 -12.12
N THR A 249 14.93 8.83 -12.58
CA THR A 249 14.08 7.71 -12.23
C THR A 249 14.78 6.89 -11.16
N TYR A 250 14.05 6.45 -10.14
CA TYR A 250 14.59 5.57 -9.11
C TYR A 250 13.59 4.49 -8.71
N LYS A 251 14.12 3.39 -8.17
CA LYS A 251 13.39 2.28 -7.56
C LYS A 251 14.04 1.92 -6.25
N GLU A 252 13.24 1.80 -5.20
CA GLU A 252 13.72 1.25 -3.95
C GLU A 252 13.91 -0.27 -4.07
N THR A 253 15.10 -0.74 -3.70
CA THR A 253 15.53 -2.15 -3.75
C THR A 253 15.84 -2.72 -2.36
N THR A 254 15.57 -1.96 -1.30
CA THR A 254 15.62 -2.43 0.09
C THR A 254 14.73 -3.67 0.28
N ASP A 255 15.24 -4.68 1.00
CA ASP A 255 14.43 -5.82 1.44
C ASP A 255 13.23 -5.34 2.27
N LYS A 256 12.02 -5.83 1.93
CA LYS A 256 10.74 -5.37 2.51
C LYS A 256 10.47 -3.88 2.25
N ASN A 257 10.48 -3.54 0.96
CA ASN A 257 10.31 -2.19 0.43
C ASN A 257 9.00 -1.51 0.92
N PRO A 258 9.06 -0.31 1.52
CA PRO A 258 7.88 0.46 1.93
C PRO A 258 7.06 1.02 0.76
N THR A 259 7.62 1.21 -0.44
CA THR A 259 6.99 1.89 -1.59
C THR A 259 6.39 0.94 -2.63
N PHE A 260 5.91 -0.24 -2.23
CA PHE A 260 5.30 -1.24 -3.13
C PHE A 260 6.22 -1.70 -4.30
N GLY A 261 7.54 -1.41 -4.29
CA GLY A 261 8.40 -1.74 -5.43
C GLY A 261 8.26 -0.82 -6.64
N MET A 262 7.64 0.35 -6.48
CA MET A 262 7.41 1.31 -7.56
C MET A 262 8.70 1.88 -8.15
N PHE A 263 8.60 2.24 -9.42
CA PHE A 263 9.49 3.20 -10.07
C PHE A 263 8.91 4.60 -9.92
N ILE A 264 9.71 5.55 -9.45
CA ILE A 264 9.30 6.95 -9.33
C ILE A 264 10.17 7.79 -10.25
N GLU A 265 9.53 8.69 -10.99
CA GLU A 265 10.21 9.73 -11.79
C GLU A 265 10.09 11.07 -11.08
N ILE A 266 11.23 11.69 -10.78
CA ILE A 266 11.31 13.05 -10.25
C ILE A 266 11.89 13.98 -11.31
N LYS A 267 11.37 15.20 -11.42
CA LYS A 267 11.86 16.25 -12.32
C LYS A 267 12.42 17.43 -11.54
N LYS A 268 13.37 18.12 -12.15
CA LYS A 268 13.99 19.30 -11.55
C LYS A 268 12.93 20.40 -11.38
N LYS A 269 12.95 21.05 -10.21
CA LYS A 269 12.11 22.22 -9.93
C LYS A 269 12.56 23.47 -10.68
#